data_AF-A0A820UYM3-F1
#
_entry.id   AF-A0A820UYM3-F1
#
_cell.length_a   1.000
_cell.length_b   1.000
_cell.length_c   1.000
_cell.angle_alpha   90.00
_cell.angle_beta   90.00
_cell.angle_gamma   90.00
#
_symmetry.space_group_name_H-M   'P 1'
#
loop_
_entity.id
_entity.type
_entity.pdbx_description
1 polymer ?
#
loop_
_entity_poly.entity_id
_entity_poly.type
_entity_poly.pdbx_seq_one_letter_code
_entity_poly.pdbx_strand_id
1 'polypeptide(L)'
;DILRCRVLTSGIYETIFSVERVRFHMFDVGGQREERRKWIQCFNDVTAIIFVTACSGFNLVLIEDEKQNRLKESLDLFKNIWNNRWLKTISVILFLNKQDLLAEKIKAGYRLDENFPEFAHYVISNVELGK
;
A
#
# COMPACT_ATOMS: atom_id res chain seq x y z
N ASP A 1 -19.23 4.56 -10.70
CA ASP A 1 -19.29 5.55 -9.61
C ASP A 1 -18.97 4.99 -8.23
N ILE A 2 -19.62 3.90 -7.79
CA ILE A 2 -19.39 3.30 -6.46
C ILE A 2 -17.89 3.03 -6.17
N LEU A 3 -17.17 2.38 -7.09
CA LEU A 3 -15.73 2.09 -6.92
C LEU A 3 -14.83 3.34 -6.86
N ARG A 4 -15.30 4.49 -7.36
CA ARG A 4 -14.56 5.76 -7.33
C ARG A 4 -14.91 6.61 -6.10
N CYS A 5 -15.98 6.26 -5.38
CA CYS A 5 -16.36 6.95 -4.18
C CYS A 5 -15.33 6.70 -3.09
N ARG A 6 -14.84 7.78 -2.46
CA ARG A 6 -13.91 7.66 -1.32
C ARG A 6 -14.71 7.74 -0.03
N VAL A 7 -14.86 6.59 0.62
CA VAL A 7 -15.30 6.50 2.01
C VAL A 7 -14.11 6.00 2.82
N LEU A 8 -13.76 6.70 3.90
CA LEU A 8 -12.67 6.29 4.78
C LEU A 8 -13.14 5.13 5.64
N THR A 9 -12.47 3.98 5.55
CA THR A 9 -12.72 2.83 6.41
C THR A 9 -12.28 3.16 7.85
N SER A 10 -13.22 3.15 8.80
CA SER A 10 -12.94 3.18 10.23
C SER A 10 -13.32 1.84 10.85
N GLY A 11 -12.38 1.18 11.51
CA GLY A 11 -12.55 -0.17 12.04
C GLY A 11 -12.05 -1.27 11.11
N ILE A 12 -12.61 -2.45 11.32
CA ILE A 12 -12.30 -3.71 10.63
C ILE A 12 -13.61 -4.21 10.03
N TYR A 13 -13.58 -4.54 8.74
CA TYR A 13 -14.73 -5.08 8.02
C TYR A 13 -14.38 -6.43 7.42
N GLU A 14 -15.31 -7.36 7.51
CA GLU A 14 -15.10 -8.73 7.04
C GLU A 14 -15.93 -9.01 5.81
N THR A 15 -15.37 -9.77 4.87
CA THR A 15 -16.11 -10.30 3.73
C THR A 15 -15.67 -11.73 3.49
N ILE A 16 -16.64 -12.63 3.44
CA ILE A 16 -16.42 -14.05 3.15
C ILE A 16 -17.00 -14.34 1.78
N PHE A 17 -16.17 -14.89 0.90
CA PHE A 17 -16.59 -15.29 -0.44
C PHE A 17 -15.89 -16.57 -0.87
N SER A 18 -16.33 -17.16 -1.97
CA SER A 18 -15.71 -18.36 -2.54
C SER A 18 -15.42 -18.14 -4.01
N VAL A 19 -14.21 -18.49 -4.43
CA VAL A 19 -13.80 -18.49 -5.83
C VAL A 19 -13.49 -19.93 -6.18
N GLU A 20 -14.23 -20.48 -7.14
CA GLU A 20 -14.23 -21.92 -7.44
C GLU A 20 -14.54 -22.76 -6.20
N ARG A 21 -13.58 -23.54 -5.69
CA ARG A 21 -13.71 -24.38 -4.49
C ARG A 21 -12.91 -23.86 -3.30
N VAL A 22 -12.34 -22.66 -3.39
CA VAL A 22 -11.54 -22.04 -2.34
C VAL A 22 -12.34 -20.95 -1.64
N ARG A 23 -12.41 -21.03 -0.30
CA ARG A 23 -13.09 -20.04 0.54
C ARG A 23 -12.08 -18.98 0.99
N PHE A 24 -12.46 -17.72 0.83
CA PHE A 24 -11.68 -16.56 1.27
C PHE A 24 -12.43 -15.84 2.39
N HIS A 25 -11.70 -15.51 3.46
CA HIS A 25 -12.15 -14.64 4.55
C HIS A 25 -11.23 -13.43 4.54
N MET A 26 -11.74 -12.31 4.04
CA MET A 26 -10.97 -11.09 3.84
C MET A 26 -11.35 -10.06 4.92
N PHE A 27 -10.34 -9.42 5.48
CA PHE A 27 -10.47 -8.33 6.45
C PHE A 27 -9.99 -7.03 5.78
N ASP A 28 -10.89 -6.05 5.61
CA ASP A 28 -10.55 -4.68 5.25
C ASP A 28 -10.33 -3.87 6.53
N VAL A 29 -9.16 -3.25 6.64
CA VAL A 29 -8.75 -2.53 7.85
C VAL A 29 -8.43 -1.08 7.52
N GLY A 30 -8.89 -0.16 8.37
CA GLY A 30 -8.56 1.26 8.22
C GLY A 30 -7.06 1.50 8.22
N GLY A 31 -6.54 2.18 7.19
CA GLY A 31 -5.11 2.49 7.03
C GLY A 31 -4.63 3.77 7.72
N GLN A 32 -5.56 4.57 8.21
CA GLN A 32 -5.30 5.84 8.90
C GLN A 32 -4.56 5.61 10.21
N ARG A 33 -3.74 6.56 10.64
CA ARG A 33 -2.85 6.40 11.82
C ARG A 33 -3.63 5.99 13.08
N GLU A 34 -4.82 6.54 13.29
CA GLU A 34 -5.69 6.24 14.43
C GLU A 34 -6.27 4.82 14.40
N GLU A 35 -6.45 4.26 13.20
CA GLU A 35 -7.04 2.93 12.97
C GLU A 35 -6.03 1.80 13.13
N ARG A 36 -4.75 2.07 12.90
CA ARG A 36 -3.66 1.05 12.89
C ARG A 36 -3.51 0.26 14.18
N ARG A 37 -3.92 0.82 15.34
CA ARG A 37 -3.89 0.09 16.62
C ARG A 37 -4.82 -1.13 16.62
N LYS A 38 -5.87 -1.12 15.80
CA LYS A 38 -6.85 -2.20 15.69
C LYS A 38 -6.32 -3.39 14.89
N TRP A 39 -5.29 -3.20 14.05
CA TRP A 39 -4.77 -4.24 13.16
C TRP A 39 -4.31 -5.51 13.88
N ILE A 40 -3.85 -5.39 15.12
CA ILE A 40 -3.45 -6.55 15.94
C ILE A 40 -4.60 -7.56 16.12
N GLN A 41 -5.85 -7.11 16.03
CA GLN A 41 -7.04 -7.97 16.12
C GLN A 41 -7.17 -8.90 14.90
N CYS A 42 -6.57 -8.53 13.76
CA CYS A 42 -6.58 -9.30 12.53
C CYS A 42 -5.31 -10.13 12.32
N PHE A 43 -4.29 -10.01 13.18
CA PHE A 43 -2.99 -10.65 12.93
C PHE A 43 -2.93 -12.12 13.40
N ASN A 44 -3.98 -12.63 14.03
CA ASN A 44 -4.08 -14.04 14.36
C ASN A 44 -4.54 -14.84 13.14
N ASP A 45 -3.71 -15.76 12.67
CA ASP A 45 -4.05 -16.80 11.68
C ASP A 45 -4.42 -16.31 10.26
N VAL A 46 -3.85 -15.17 9.84
CA VAL A 46 -3.95 -14.74 8.43
C VAL A 46 -3.03 -15.58 7.54
N THR A 47 -3.52 -16.03 6.40
CA THR A 47 -2.70 -16.75 5.41
C THR A 47 -1.70 -15.82 4.70
N ALA A 48 -2.12 -14.60 4.39
CA ALA A 48 -1.31 -13.60 3.72
C ALA A 48 -1.82 -12.19 4.04
N ILE A 49 -0.94 -11.21 3.89
CA ILE A 49 -1.28 -9.79 3.96
C ILE A 49 -1.26 -9.22 2.55
N ILE A 50 -2.32 -8.50 2.17
CA ILE A 50 -2.32 -7.67 0.97
C ILE A 50 -2.01 -6.24 1.41
N PHE A 51 -0.79 -5.77 1.14
CA PHE A 51 -0.41 -4.39 1.41
C PHE A 51 -0.62 -3.53 0.17
N VAL A 52 -1.49 -2.52 0.28
CA VAL A 52 -1.82 -1.65 -0.85
C VAL A 52 -1.16 -0.29 -0.65
N THR A 53 -0.32 0.13 -1.60
CA THR A 53 0.29 1.46 -1.63
C THR A 53 -0.20 2.27 -2.82
N ALA A 54 -0.48 3.55 -2.62
CA ALA A 54 -0.84 4.46 -3.71
C ALA A 54 0.42 5.13 -4.26
N CYS A 55 0.99 4.57 -5.33
CA CYS A 55 2.25 5.07 -5.91
C CYS A 55 2.13 6.52 -6.42
N SER A 56 0.94 6.92 -6.86
CA SER A 56 0.66 8.31 -7.27
C SER A 56 0.76 9.32 -6.12
N GLY A 57 0.94 8.88 -4.87
CA GLY A 57 1.13 9.72 -3.69
C GLY A 57 2.54 10.31 -3.54
N PHE A 58 3.46 10.07 -4.48
CA PHE A 58 4.87 10.48 -4.38
C PHE A 58 5.08 12.00 -4.19
N ASN A 59 4.16 12.84 -4.66
CA ASN A 59 4.20 14.31 -4.52
C ASN A 59 3.06 14.86 -3.64
N LEU A 60 2.47 14.03 -2.77
CA LEU A 60 1.38 14.43 -1.89
C LEU A 60 1.78 14.23 -0.42
N VAL A 61 1.17 15.02 0.46
CA VAL A 61 1.28 14.89 1.92
C VAL A 61 0.05 14.19 2.51
N LEU A 62 0.19 13.58 3.68
CA LEU A 62 -0.93 12.95 4.39
C LEU A 62 -2.01 13.99 4.73
N ILE A 63 -3.25 13.53 4.87
CA ILE A 63 -4.34 14.41 5.34
C ILE A 63 -4.17 14.64 6.84
N GLU A 64 -3.72 13.63 7.59
CA GLU A 64 -3.52 13.74 9.03
C GLU A 64 -2.23 14.50 9.41
N ASP A 65 -1.32 14.75 8.45
CA ASP A 65 0.00 15.33 8.70
C ASP A 65 0.58 15.96 7.42
N GLU A 66 0.49 17.28 7.31
CA GLU A 66 0.94 18.04 6.13
C GLU A 66 2.47 18.05 5.95
N LYS A 67 3.24 17.57 6.93
CA LYS A 67 4.70 17.48 6.83
C LYS A 67 5.16 16.12 6.30
N GLN A 68 4.28 15.12 6.28
CA GLN A 68 4.63 13.75 5.93
C GLN A 68 4.19 13.41 4.52
N ASN A 69 5.14 13.02 3.66
CA ASN A 69 4.85 12.54 2.30
C ASN A 69 4.11 11.19 2.35
N ARG A 70 3.08 11.02 1.51
CA ARG A 70 2.22 9.82 1.52
C ARG A 70 2.96 8.54 1.14
N LEU A 71 3.82 8.60 0.13
CA LEU A 71 4.54 7.42 -0.33
C LEU A 71 5.65 7.04 0.66
N LYS A 72 6.33 8.02 1.27
CA LYS A 72 7.29 7.76 2.37
C LYS A 72 6.62 7.09 3.57
N GLU A 73 5.49 7.64 4.03
CA GLU A 73 4.70 7.01 5.10
C GLU A 73 4.33 5.56 4.74
N SER A 74 3.92 5.31 3.50
CA SER A 74 3.57 3.97 3.05
C SER A 74 4.77 3.02 3.05
N LEU A 75 5.96 3.50 2.69
CA LEU A 75 7.20 2.72 2.73
C LEU A 75 7.60 2.41 4.18
N ASP A 76 7.51 3.38 5.09
CA ASP A 76 7.78 3.19 6.52
C ASP A 76 6.80 2.18 7.13
N LEU A 77 5.52 2.28 6.78
CA LEU A 77 4.51 1.33 7.23
C LEU A 77 4.76 -0.08 6.69
N PHE A 78 5.11 -0.21 5.41
CA PHE A 78 5.49 -1.49 4.82
C PHE A 78 6.71 -2.09 5.52
N LYS A 79 7.74 -1.28 5.78
CA LYS A 79 8.94 -1.70 6.53
C LYS A 79 8.58 -2.20 7.93
N ASN A 80 7.64 -1.55 8.61
CA ASN A 80 7.17 -1.97 9.92
C ASN A 80 6.43 -3.32 9.87
N ILE A 81 5.59 -3.55 8.86
CA ILE A 81 4.91 -4.84 8.66
C ILE A 81 5.93 -5.94 8.31
N TRP A 82 6.82 -5.67 7.37
CA TRP A 82 7.82 -6.60 6.88
C TRP A 82 8.77 -7.07 8.00
N ASN A 83 9.17 -6.16 8.89
CA ASN A 83 10.06 -6.46 10.02
C ASN A 83 9.31 -6.90 11.28
N ASN A 84 7.97 -7.00 11.25
CA ASN A 84 7.18 -7.37 12.41
C ASN A 84 7.44 -8.82 12.80
N ARG A 85 7.90 -9.06 14.03
CA ARG A 85 8.23 -10.40 14.54
C ARG A 85 7.05 -11.38 14.50
N TRP A 86 5.83 -10.90 14.64
CA TRP A 86 4.61 -11.71 14.63
C TRP A 86 4.15 -12.07 13.20
N LEU A 87 4.69 -11.41 12.18
CA LEU A 87 4.32 -11.60 10.78
C LEU A 87 5.42 -12.28 9.95
N LYS A 88 6.49 -12.77 10.59
CA LYS A 88 7.67 -13.33 9.90
C LYS A 88 7.38 -14.48 8.95
N THR A 89 6.36 -15.28 9.25
CA THR A 89 5.96 -16.44 8.44
C THR A 89 4.83 -16.11 7.48
N ILE A 90 4.29 -14.89 7.54
CA ILE A 90 3.14 -14.47 6.74
C ILE A 90 3.64 -13.88 5.43
N SER A 91 3.13 -14.39 4.31
CA SER A 91 3.44 -13.84 3.00
C SER A 91 2.80 -12.46 2.82
N VAL A 92 3.54 -11.53 2.23
CA VAL A 92 3.02 -10.19 1.91
C VAL A 92 2.91 -10.03 0.39
N ILE A 93 1.70 -9.81 -0.08
CA ILE A 93 1.40 -9.46 -1.47
C ILE A 93 1.35 -7.92 -1.54
N LEU A 94 2.30 -7.33 -2.26
CA LEU A 94 2.41 -5.87 -2.41
C LEU A 94 1.67 -5.40 -3.67
N PHE A 95 0.62 -4.61 -3.49
CA PHE A 95 -0.07 -3.93 -4.58
C PHE A 95 0.42 -2.49 -4.71
N LEU A 96 1.19 -2.25 -5.77
CA LEU A 96 1.55 -0.91 -6.25
C LEU A 96 0.34 -0.32 -6.99
N ASN A 97 -0.58 0.30 -6.25
CA ASN A 97 -1.86 0.76 -6.77
C ASN A 97 -1.79 2.20 -7.35
N LYS A 98 -2.81 2.57 -8.12
CA LYS A 98 -2.97 3.87 -8.80
C LYS A 98 -1.90 4.14 -9.86
N GLN A 99 -1.54 3.11 -10.62
CA GLN A 99 -0.56 3.18 -11.71
C GLN A 99 -1.02 4.11 -12.84
N ASP A 100 -2.32 4.17 -13.09
CA ASP A 100 -2.97 5.14 -13.97
C ASP A 100 -2.64 6.58 -13.57
N LEU A 101 -2.92 6.95 -12.32
CA LEU A 101 -2.65 8.29 -11.82
C LEU A 101 -1.15 8.59 -11.68
N LEU A 102 -0.34 7.57 -11.39
CA LEU A 102 1.12 7.71 -11.42
C LEU A 102 1.56 8.10 -12.83
N ALA A 103 1.16 7.34 -13.85
CA ALA A 103 1.52 7.59 -15.24
C ALA A 103 1.07 8.98 -15.72
N GLU A 104 -0.15 9.40 -15.35
CA GLU A 104 -0.66 10.74 -15.65
C GLU A 104 0.22 11.84 -15.03
N LYS A 105 0.61 11.69 -13.76
CA LYS A 105 1.49 12.66 -13.08
C LYS A 105 2.87 12.75 -13.72
N ILE A 106 3.47 11.62 -14.09
CA ILE A 106 4.77 11.64 -14.77
C ILE A 106 4.66 12.33 -16.12
N LYS A 107 3.60 12.04 -16.90
CA LYS A 107 3.34 12.73 -18.17
C LYS A 107 3.09 14.22 -18.02
N ALA A 108 2.49 14.64 -16.91
CA ALA A 108 2.27 16.05 -16.58
C ALA A 108 3.54 16.78 -16.08
N GLY A 109 4.68 16.08 -15.96
CA GLY A 109 5.97 16.67 -15.59
C GLY A 109 6.26 16.70 -14.10
N TYR A 110 5.43 16.08 -13.24
CA TYR A 110 5.76 15.92 -11.82
C TYR A 110 6.96 14.98 -11.67
N ARG A 111 7.92 15.39 -10.85
CA ARG A 111 9.19 14.66 -10.70
C ARG A 111 9.23 13.89 -9.37
N LEU A 112 9.64 12.63 -9.40
CA LEU A 112 9.82 11.84 -8.17
C LEU A 112 10.97 12.36 -7.32
N ASP A 113 12.03 12.86 -7.94
CA ASP A 113 13.28 13.23 -7.28
C ASP A 113 13.17 14.44 -6.34
N GLU A 114 12.11 15.25 -6.45
CA GLU A 114 11.77 16.29 -5.49
C GLU A 114 11.49 15.73 -4.09
N ASN A 115 10.91 14.54 -4.01
CA ASN A 115 10.59 13.88 -2.75
C ASN A 115 11.50 12.67 -2.48
N PHE A 116 12.07 12.06 -3.53
CA PHE A 116 12.91 10.87 -3.47
C PHE A 116 14.22 11.12 -4.23
N PRO A 117 15.18 11.89 -3.66
CA PRO A 117 16.38 12.33 -4.37
C PRO A 117 17.20 11.20 -4.98
N GLU A 118 17.18 10.02 -4.37
CA GLU A 118 17.81 8.80 -4.86
C GLU A 118 17.33 8.39 -6.27
N PHE A 119 16.12 8.80 -6.65
CA PHE A 119 15.55 8.52 -7.97
C PHE A 119 16.28 9.26 -9.09
N ALA A 120 16.93 10.40 -8.82
CA ALA A 120 17.72 11.13 -9.81
C ALA A 120 18.91 10.31 -10.35
N HIS A 121 19.36 9.33 -9.57
CA HIS A 121 20.44 8.41 -9.93
C HIS A 121 19.93 6.98 -10.15
N TYR A 122 18.62 6.76 -10.15
CA TYR A 122 18.06 5.45 -10.37
C TYR A 122 18.23 5.06 -11.83
N VAL A 123 19.03 4.01 -12.05
CA VAL A 123 19.21 3.40 -13.36
C VAL A 123 18.54 2.04 -13.30
N ILE A 124 17.74 1.73 -14.31
CA ILE A 124 17.22 0.37 -14.47
C ILE A 124 18.43 -0.52 -14.76
N SER A 125 18.80 -1.39 -13.83
CA SER A 125 19.73 -2.46 -14.14
C SER A 125 19.13 -3.26 -15.29
N ASN A 126 19.89 -3.45 -16.36
CA ASN A 126 19.54 -4.34 -17.47
C ASN A 126 19.50 -5.79 -16.95
N VAL A 127 18.51 -6.11 -16.11
CA VAL A 127 18.08 -7.47 -15.91
C VAL A 127 17.28 -7.75 -17.16
N GLU A 128 17.86 -8.55 -18.06
CA GLU A 128 17.13 -9.14 -19.17
C GLU A 128 15.82 -9.69 -18.62
N LEU A 129 14.72 -8.98 -18.90
CA LEU A 129 13.39 -9.57 -18.84
C LEU A 129 13.45 -10.70 -19.85
N GLY A 130 13.70 -11.91 -19.34
CA GLY A 130 13.82 -13.13 -20.12
C GLY A 130 12.70 -13.16 -21.14
N LYS A 131 13.12 -13.24 -22.41
CA LYS A 131 12.25 -13.71 -23.47
C LYS A 131 11.71 -15.09 -23.14
#